data_AF-A0A2A4GC80-F1
#
_entry.id   AF-A0A2A4GC80-F1
#
_cell.length_a   1.000
_cell.length_b   1.000
_cell.length_c   1.000
_cell.angle_alpha   90.00
_cell.angle_beta   90.00
_cell.angle_gamma   90.00
#
_symmetry.space_group_name_H-M   'P 1'
#
loop_
_entity.id
_entity.type
_entity.pdbx_description
1 polymer ?
#
loop_
_entity_poly.entity_id
_entity_poly.type
_entity_poly.pdbx_seq_one_letter_code
_entity_poly.pdbx_strand_id
1 'polypeptide(L)'
;MVSCNLKTKKADKKQTPHVLKTTSDSSEAVLEAPASEQTQSKLTQEISIENLYLALTEKDTTAFFRQFPKDFHQFQSYFGWNTPDDAPHELYEHSVHYIEYFFYLLRSGNHAEQEEILINICTNGAWEADGVNYFQNHTLQYLKEKNRYSLINDLDDTQAKSVLFFLFDGPHPKYDADFAAQLNPAKKTLLESLFASKFSQGYNAQTYRLSDYEGMEHYTITDIDINKDGKLDKVVSADPYQGDELLLFLYGKNGYEFALKTRNFSEDGGHQITSVIADENGFVVITAFPDRGFFEAHHHIALKKGRWILTHTVYKTASGQEQDHSISVCQVPQGIDLGNGNDPILLHGLPDEDERNRICTNEKRVTRANIDVQSVQEIKAYVETPFPSIYEYYQIERTEPEAIWSNKMFGRCCSETDMSYAELLTFDIQAQTSQTQYPASHLSDQLYWTAFVFTENSPPEIKLLLKRDNALHKSHTQLDIDQVLQPNDTLLYPFKLSLVNGYAKSHKTYTENGRVKLLEVFLNGEYQSRVHLQDTPVVQSFGLDFMFTKNDVVSLVPISFYTGSTFDDVCISEIQSSLGQIAHHSINQKYVIQELSEKTKKIKNED
;
A
#
# COMPACT_ATOMS: atom_id res chain seq x y z
N MET A 1 -24.68 -28.38 2.49
CA MET A 1 -24.02 -29.14 1.40
C MET A 1 -24.82 -28.95 0.13
N VAL A 2 -24.41 -28.01 -0.73
CA VAL A 2 -24.95 -27.88 -2.08
C VAL A 2 -24.11 -28.79 -2.97
N SER A 3 -24.78 -29.63 -3.77
CA SER A 3 -24.15 -30.55 -4.71
C SER A 3 -23.91 -29.82 -6.03
N CYS A 4 -22.65 -29.58 -6.39
CA CYS A 4 -22.29 -29.03 -7.70
C CYS A 4 -22.12 -30.15 -8.73
N ASN A 5 -23.12 -30.27 -9.62
CA ASN A 5 -23.03 -31.08 -10.83
C ASN A 5 -22.33 -30.27 -11.93
N LEU A 6 -21.03 -30.51 -12.13
CA LEU A 6 -20.26 -29.97 -13.25
C LEU A 6 -20.70 -30.65 -14.56
N LYS A 7 -21.49 -29.94 -15.39
CA LYS A 7 -21.62 -30.23 -16.82
C LYS A 7 -20.61 -29.36 -17.58
N THR A 8 -19.51 -29.97 -17.99
CA THR A 8 -18.54 -29.35 -18.89
C THR A 8 -19.13 -29.21 -20.30
N LYS A 9 -19.26 -27.98 -20.78
CA LYS A 9 -19.40 -27.69 -22.22
C LYS A 9 -18.01 -27.36 -22.78
N LYS A 10 -17.48 -28.26 -23.61
CA LYS A 10 -16.31 -27.98 -24.46
C LYS A 10 -16.70 -27.01 -25.56
N ALA A 11 -15.92 -25.94 -25.72
CA ALA A 11 -15.92 -25.12 -26.92
C ALA A 11 -14.70 -25.51 -27.78
N ASP A 12 -14.97 -25.95 -29.01
CA ASP A 12 -13.99 -26.28 -30.04
C ASP A 12 -13.25 -25.02 -30.53
N LYS A 13 -11.92 -25.05 -30.53
CA LYS A 13 -11.10 -24.27 -31.47
C LYS A 13 -10.07 -25.17 -32.13
N LYS A 14 -10.21 -25.28 -33.45
CA LYS A 14 -9.35 -26.01 -34.40
C LYS A 14 -7.93 -25.41 -34.41
N GLN A 15 -6.92 -26.25 -34.22
CA GLN A 15 -5.57 -26.02 -34.71
C GLN A 15 -5.28 -26.97 -35.87
N THR A 16 -4.79 -26.42 -36.97
CA THR A 16 -4.34 -27.14 -38.16
C THR A 16 -2.86 -27.51 -38.00
N PRO A 17 -2.44 -28.77 -38.17
CA PRO A 17 -1.03 -29.15 -38.07
C PRO A 17 -0.37 -29.19 -39.46
N HIS A 18 0.78 -28.53 -39.60
CA HIS A 18 1.68 -28.82 -40.72
C HIS A 18 2.68 -29.91 -40.30
N VAL A 19 2.47 -31.07 -40.92
CA VAL A 19 3.38 -32.22 -40.96
C VAL A 19 4.54 -31.90 -41.89
N LEU A 20 5.78 -32.19 -41.48
CA LEU A 20 6.74 -32.82 -42.39
C LEU A 20 7.64 -33.78 -41.59
N LYS A 21 7.68 -35.03 -42.06
CA LYS A 21 8.38 -36.17 -41.50
C LYS A 21 9.67 -36.45 -42.27
N THR A 22 10.71 -36.80 -41.48
CA THR A 22 11.71 -37.88 -41.66
C THR A 22 12.69 -37.86 -42.83
N THR A 23 13.97 -37.98 -42.47
CA THR A 23 14.97 -39.04 -42.83
C THR A 23 16.28 -38.69 -42.07
N SER A 24 17.23 -39.52 -41.66
CA SER A 24 17.48 -40.97 -41.53
C SER A 24 18.87 -41.11 -40.86
N ASP A 25 19.16 -42.29 -40.32
CA ASP A 25 20.29 -42.70 -39.47
C ASP A 25 21.75 -42.50 -39.96
N SER A 26 22.62 -42.35 -38.94
CA SER A 26 23.97 -42.90 -38.70
C SER A 26 25.20 -42.54 -39.58
N SER A 27 26.24 -41.97 -38.96
CA SER A 27 27.63 -42.51 -38.92
C SER A 27 28.57 -41.69 -38.00
N GLU A 28 29.39 -42.40 -37.22
CA GLU A 28 30.58 -41.93 -36.46
C GLU A 28 31.64 -41.38 -37.46
N ALA A 29 32.60 -40.50 -37.19
CA ALA A 29 33.42 -40.19 -36.02
C ALA A 29 34.26 -38.91 -36.26
N VAL A 30 34.95 -38.48 -35.19
CA VAL A 30 36.18 -37.64 -35.12
C VAL A 30 36.02 -36.11 -35.01
N LEU A 31 36.24 -35.65 -33.77
CA LEU A 31 36.90 -34.42 -33.32
C LEU A 31 37.35 -33.42 -34.40
N GLU A 32 36.77 -32.21 -34.35
CA GLU A 32 37.52 -30.93 -34.37
C GLU A 32 36.59 -29.78 -33.92
N ALA A 33 36.95 -29.12 -32.83
CA ALA A 33 36.56 -27.74 -32.52
C ALA A 33 37.73 -26.83 -32.98
N PRO A 34 37.54 -25.53 -33.30
CA PRO A 34 36.48 -24.64 -32.82
C PRO A 34 35.86 -23.69 -33.87
N ALA A 35 34.60 -23.29 -33.65
CA ALA A 35 33.99 -22.13 -34.31
C ALA A 35 32.99 -21.36 -33.42
N SER A 36 33.15 -21.41 -32.09
CA SER A 36 32.19 -20.80 -31.15
C SER A 36 32.63 -19.51 -30.45
N GLU A 37 33.93 -19.16 -30.43
CA GLU A 37 34.36 -17.93 -29.71
C GLU A 37 34.15 -16.63 -30.49
N GLN A 38 34.14 -16.66 -31.83
CA GLN A 38 34.00 -15.42 -32.61
C GLN A 38 32.54 -14.92 -32.72
N THR A 39 31.55 -15.79 -32.53
CA THR A 39 30.14 -15.42 -32.67
C THR A 39 29.54 -14.88 -31.36
N GLN A 40 30.02 -15.35 -30.20
CA GLN A 40 29.61 -14.85 -28.88
C GLN A 40 30.25 -13.49 -28.54
N SER A 41 31.49 -13.24 -28.97
CA SER A 41 32.18 -11.96 -28.82
C SER A 41 31.51 -10.80 -29.61
N LYS A 42 30.85 -11.13 -30.73
CA LYS A 42 30.20 -10.14 -31.60
C LYS A 42 28.83 -9.68 -31.09
N LEU A 43 28.10 -10.54 -30.36
CA LEU A 43 26.82 -10.21 -29.72
C LEU A 43 26.95 -9.25 -28.52
N THR A 44 28.13 -9.21 -27.89
CA THR A 44 28.39 -8.34 -26.72
C THR A 44 28.79 -6.90 -27.02
N GLN A 45 28.91 -6.48 -28.29
CA GLN A 45 29.37 -5.12 -28.64
C GLN A 45 28.27 -4.13 -29.04
N GLU A 46 27.11 -4.61 -29.50
CA GLU A 46 26.00 -3.74 -29.90
C GLU A 46 25.24 -3.22 -28.67
N ILE A 47 24.92 -1.92 -28.65
CA ILE A 47 24.15 -1.33 -27.55
C ILE A 47 22.66 -1.63 -27.76
N SER A 48 22.06 -2.39 -26.85
CA SER A 48 20.64 -2.78 -26.95
C SER A 48 20.00 -3.00 -25.57
N ILE A 49 18.67 -2.88 -25.52
CA ILE A 49 17.88 -3.13 -24.31
C ILE A 49 18.03 -4.59 -23.84
N GLU A 50 18.02 -5.54 -24.76
CA GLU A 50 18.23 -6.97 -24.46
C GLU A 50 19.60 -7.20 -23.80
N ASN A 51 20.66 -6.57 -24.31
CA ASN A 51 22.00 -6.68 -23.73
C ASN A 51 22.10 -6.00 -22.36
N LEU A 52 21.36 -4.91 -22.14
CA LEU A 52 21.28 -4.27 -20.82
C LEU A 52 20.55 -5.16 -19.80
N TYR A 53 19.46 -5.83 -20.21
CA TYR A 53 18.75 -6.81 -19.39
C TYR A 53 19.63 -8.01 -19.02
N LEU A 54 20.35 -8.57 -20.00
CA LEU A 54 21.28 -9.67 -19.77
C LEU A 54 22.40 -9.26 -18.80
N ALA A 55 23.01 -8.10 -19.01
CA ALA A 55 24.08 -7.61 -18.14
C ALA A 55 23.62 -7.39 -16.69
N LEU A 56 22.40 -6.89 -16.49
CA LEU A 56 21.81 -6.75 -15.16
C LEU A 56 21.54 -8.12 -14.51
N THR A 57 20.94 -9.05 -15.25
CA THR A 57 20.58 -10.39 -14.77
C THR A 57 21.82 -11.20 -14.37
N GLU A 58 22.87 -11.14 -15.19
CA GLU A 58 24.14 -11.83 -14.95
C GLU A 58 25.04 -11.09 -13.95
N LYS A 59 24.65 -9.86 -13.56
CA LYS A 59 25.44 -8.95 -12.73
C LYS A 59 26.83 -8.68 -13.31
N ASP A 60 26.97 -8.69 -14.64
CA ASP A 60 28.20 -8.27 -15.32
C ASP A 60 28.28 -6.75 -15.30
N THR A 61 29.04 -6.21 -14.35
CA THR A 61 29.18 -4.76 -14.15
C THR A 61 29.81 -4.05 -15.35
N THR A 62 30.73 -4.71 -16.06
CA THR A 62 31.43 -4.12 -17.20
C THR A 62 30.49 -4.05 -18.40
N ALA A 63 29.76 -5.14 -18.67
CA ALA A 63 28.73 -5.14 -19.68
C ALA A 63 27.59 -4.16 -19.33
N PHE A 64 27.20 -4.08 -18.06
CA PHE A 64 26.14 -3.17 -17.62
C PHE A 64 26.50 -1.73 -17.88
N PHE A 65 27.67 -1.25 -17.42
CA PHE A 65 28.10 0.12 -17.71
C PHE A 65 28.22 0.37 -19.20
N ARG A 66 28.69 -0.59 -20.01
CA ARG A 66 28.77 -0.44 -21.47
C ARG A 66 27.39 -0.24 -22.11
N GLN A 67 26.38 -0.96 -21.61
CA GLN A 67 25.02 -1.00 -22.15
C GLN A 67 24.10 0.08 -21.59
N PHE A 68 24.42 0.62 -20.40
CA PHE A 68 23.64 1.70 -19.79
C PHE A 68 23.66 2.96 -20.68
N PRO A 69 22.55 3.73 -20.76
CA PRO A 69 22.48 4.91 -21.61
C PRO A 69 23.66 5.87 -21.46
N LYS A 70 24.12 6.40 -22.59
CA LYS A 70 25.31 7.27 -22.65
C LYS A 70 25.01 8.74 -22.70
N ASP A 71 23.80 9.11 -23.10
CA ASP A 71 23.33 10.48 -23.20
C ASP A 71 21.83 10.55 -22.89
N PHE A 72 21.31 11.77 -22.78
CA PHE A 72 19.91 12.00 -22.44
C PHE A 72 18.93 11.35 -23.43
N HIS A 73 19.22 11.42 -24.73
CA HIS A 73 18.33 10.89 -25.76
C HIS A 73 18.22 9.37 -25.67
N GLN A 74 19.36 8.69 -25.48
CA GLN A 74 19.35 7.25 -25.24
C GLN A 74 18.65 6.91 -23.93
N PHE A 75 18.86 7.70 -22.87
CA PHE A 75 18.21 7.50 -21.59
C PHE A 75 16.69 7.60 -21.71
N GLN A 76 16.19 8.66 -22.35
CA GLN A 76 14.78 8.87 -22.62
C GLN A 76 14.20 7.75 -23.50
N SER A 77 14.88 7.34 -24.57
CA SER A 77 14.39 6.26 -25.44
C SER A 77 14.34 4.87 -24.78
N TYR A 78 15.00 4.69 -23.64
CA TYR A 78 14.93 3.44 -22.86
C TYR A 78 13.91 3.57 -21.72
N PHE A 79 13.95 4.67 -20.98
CA PHE A 79 13.29 4.83 -19.68
C PHE A 79 12.23 5.93 -19.62
N GLY A 80 12.10 6.76 -20.65
CA GLY A 80 11.19 7.91 -20.70
C GLY A 80 9.88 7.62 -21.44
N TRP A 81 9.08 8.68 -21.63
CA TRP A 81 7.80 8.60 -22.35
C TRP A 81 7.98 8.89 -23.83
N ASN A 82 7.49 8.00 -24.70
CA ASN A 82 7.47 8.23 -26.14
C ASN A 82 6.31 9.16 -26.49
N THR A 83 6.58 10.47 -26.47
CA THR A 83 5.56 11.50 -26.76
C THR A 83 4.91 11.34 -28.14
N PRO A 84 5.64 11.05 -29.25
CA PRO A 84 5.03 10.77 -30.55
C PRO A 84 3.97 9.66 -30.57
N ASP A 85 4.21 8.57 -29.83
CA ASP A 85 3.35 7.38 -29.84
C ASP A 85 2.41 7.32 -28.62
N ASP A 86 2.47 8.33 -27.74
CA ASP A 86 1.76 8.42 -26.46
C ASP A 86 1.81 7.12 -25.65
N ALA A 87 3.02 6.56 -25.54
CA ALA A 87 3.27 5.27 -24.92
C ALA A 87 4.60 5.26 -24.15
N PRO A 88 4.75 4.44 -23.11
CA PRO A 88 6.03 4.27 -22.44
C PRO A 88 7.06 3.58 -23.34
N HIS A 89 8.35 3.94 -23.20
CA HIS A 89 9.44 3.15 -23.79
C HIS A 89 9.61 1.80 -23.06
N GLU A 90 10.29 0.85 -23.70
CA GLU A 90 10.32 -0.57 -23.28
C GLU A 90 10.76 -0.81 -21.83
N LEU A 91 11.65 0.02 -21.28
CA LEU A 91 12.11 -0.11 -19.89
C LEU A 91 11.50 0.93 -18.94
N TYR A 92 10.49 1.69 -19.34
CA TYR A 92 9.86 2.73 -18.51
C TYR A 92 9.39 2.20 -17.14
N GLU A 93 8.58 1.14 -17.15
CA GLU A 93 8.04 0.47 -15.94
C GLU A 93 9.11 -0.19 -15.05
N HIS A 94 10.31 -0.35 -15.59
CA HIS A 94 11.44 -0.98 -14.90
C HIS A 94 12.59 0.00 -14.64
N SER A 95 12.43 1.27 -14.99
CA SER A 95 13.47 2.30 -14.98
C SER A 95 14.17 2.41 -13.62
N VAL A 96 13.38 2.45 -12.54
CA VAL A 96 13.85 2.48 -11.14
C VAL A 96 14.86 1.37 -10.86
N HIS A 97 14.61 0.14 -11.34
CA HIS A 97 15.48 -1.01 -11.06
C HIS A 97 16.87 -0.86 -11.70
N TYR A 98 16.93 -0.39 -12.94
CA TYR A 98 18.20 -0.16 -13.66
C TYR A 98 18.96 1.05 -13.10
N ILE A 99 18.24 2.13 -12.78
CA ILE A 99 18.82 3.35 -12.22
C ILE A 99 19.39 3.06 -10.82
N GLU A 100 18.66 2.35 -9.97
CA GLU A 100 19.14 1.93 -8.65
C GLU A 100 20.39 1.07 -8.75
N TYR A 101 20.42 0.10 -9.67
CA TYR A 101 21.60 -0.73 -9.86
C TYR A 101 22.81 0.09 -10.33
N PHE A 102 22.61 1.04 -11.24
CA PHE A 102 23.66 1.97 -11.67
C PHE A 102 24.23 2.78 -10.49
N PHE A 103 23.38 3.41 -9.68
CA PHE A 103 23.83 4.18 -8.52
C PHE A 103 24.41 3.30 -7.41
N TYR A 104 23.90 2.08 -7.22
CA TYR A 104 24.49 1.09 -6.34
C TYR A 104 25.94 0.79 -6.75
N LEU A 105 26.20 0.56 -8.05
CA LEU A 105 27.56 0.33 -8.54
C LEU A 105 28.47 1.54 -8.33
N LEU A 106 28.00 2.77 -8.60
CA LEU A 106 28.76 3.98 -8.35
C LEU A 106 29.09 4.18 -6.86
N ARG A 107 28.13 3.86 -5.96
CA ARG A 107 28.31 4.01 -4.50
C ARG A 107 29.19 2.91 -3.89
N SER A 108 29.16 1.69 -4.44
CA SER A 108 29.77 0.49 -3.86
C SER A 108 31.20 0.19 -4.31
N GLY A 109 31.70 0.81 -5.38
CA GLY A 109 32.99 0.48 -5.99
C GLY A 109 33.90 1.66 -6.33
N ASN A 110 35.10 1.33 -6.81
CA ASN A 110 36.08 2.28 -7.37
C ASN A 110 35.77 2.55 -8.85
N HIS A 111 34.53 2.96 -9.15
CA HIS A 111 34.00 3.20 -10.50
C HIS A 111 33.89 4.69 -10.83
N ALA A 112 34.80 5.50 -10.28
CA ALA A 112 34.80 6.94 -10.51
C ALA A 112 34.94 7.28 -12.00
N GLU A 113 35.58 6.41 -12.79
CA GLU A 113 35.69 6.52 -14.24
C GLU A 113 34.34 6.46 -14.98
N GLN A 114 33.28 5.98 -14.32
CA GLN A 114 31.93 5.91 -14.90
C GLN A 114 31.06 7.12 -14.53
N GLU A 115 31.53 8.04 -13.67
CA GLU A 115 30.79 9.25 -13.26
C GLU A 115 30.51 10.21 -14.44
N GLU A 116 31.29 10.12 -15.52
CA GLU A 116 31.06 10.89 -16.74
C GLU A 116 29.69 10.60 -17.36
N ILE A 117 29.15 9.39 -17.17
CA ILE A 117 27.80 9.02 -17.63
C ILE A 117 26.74 9.94 -17.02
N LEU A 118 26.89 10.33 -15.74
CA LEU A 118 25.97 11.26 -15.08
C LEU A 118 25.91 12.59 -15.84
N ILE A 119 27.08 13.14 -16.14
CA ILE A 119 27.21 14.43 -16.84
C ILE A 119 26.67 14.34 -18.26
N ASN A 120 26.94 13.24 -18.97
CA ASN A 120 26.48 13.07 -20.33
C ASN A 120 24.96 12.92 -20.43
N ILE A 121 24.32 12.21 -19.49
CA ILE A 121 22.86 12.12 -19.42
C ILE A 121 22.23 13.45 -18.99
N CYS A 122 22.84 14.19 -18.08
CA CYS A 122 22.32 15.51 -17.69
C CYS A 122 22.48 16.57 -18.80
N THR A 123 23.43 16.37 -19.72
CA THR A 123 23.69 17.32 -20.80
C THR A 123 22.57 17.27 -21.84
N ASN A 124 22.03 18.44 -22.15
CA ASN A 124 20.81 18.64 -22.94
C ASN A 124 19.56 17.91 -22.40
N GLY A 125 19.59 17.51 -21.13
CA GLY A 125 18.43 16.92 -20.47
C GLY A 125 17.31 17.92 -20.25
N ALA A 126 16.08 17.42 -20.31
CA ALA A 126 14.88 18.12 -19.92
C ALA A 126 14.15 17.30 -18.86
N TRP A 127 13.46 17.96 -17.94
CA TRP A 127 12.68 17.24 -16.95
C TRP A 127 11.50 16.50 -17.60
N GLU A 128 11.30 15.25 -17.19
CA GLU A 128 10.09 14.44 -17.42
C GLU A 128 9.76 13.72 -16.11
N ALA A 129 8.52 13.26 -15.95
CA ALA A 129 8.11 12.48 -14.79
C ALA A 129 8.83 11.11 -14.71
N ASP A 130 8.61 10.40 -13.61
CA ASP A 130 9.02 9.00 -13.40
C ASP A 130 10.52 8.76 -13.56
N GLY A 131 10.96 7.94 -14.52
CA GLY A 131 12.35 7.49 -14.66
C GLY A 131 13.36 8.63 -14.84
N VAL A 132 12.99 9.71 -15.53
CA VAL A 132 13.85 10.88 -15.75
C VAL A 132 14.00 11.68 -14.46
N ASN A 133 12.89 11.98 -13.78
CA ASN A 133 12.89 12.63 -12.46
C ASN A 133 13.66 11.78 -11.42
N TYR A 134 13.48 10.45 -11.46
CA TYR A 134 14.17 9.52 -10.57
C TYR A 134 15.69 9.61 -10.73
N PHE A 135 16.17 9.58 -11.98
CA PHE A 135 17.59 9.73 -12.29
C PHE A 135 18.14 11.11 -11.92
N GLN A 136 17.39 12.18 -12.18
CA GLN A 136 17.74 13.55 -11.82
C GLN A 136 17.98 13.67 -10.30
N ASN A 137 17.03 13.22 -9.49
CA ASN A 137 17.10 13.25 -8.03
C ASN A 137 18.29 12.45 -7.50
N HIS A 138 18.49 11.24 -8.02
CA HIS A 138 19.62 10.40 -7.62
C HIS A 138 20.97 10.99 -8.01
N THR A 139 21.04 11.68 -9.15
CA THR A 139 22.25 12.40 -9.56
C THR A 139 22.56 13.54 -8.59
N LEU A 140 21.56 14.36 -8.27
CA LEU A 140 21.72 15.49 -7.34
C LEU A 140 22.14 15.00 -5.94
N GLN A 141 21.51 13.94 -5.44
CA GLN A 141 21.86 13.30 -4.18
C GLN A 141 23.30 12.73 -4.21
N TYR A 142 23.65 11.98 -5.26
CA TYR A 142 24.99 11.41 -5.42
C TYR A 142 26.08 12.48 -5.38
N LEU A 143 25.88 13.59 -6.10
CA LEU A 143 26.82 14.71 -6.12
C LEU A 143 27.03 15.30 -4.71
N LYS A 144 25.95 15.45 -3.92
CA LYS A 144 26.00 15.97 -2.55
C LYS A 144 26.68 14.98 -1.61
N GLU A 145 26.23 13.73 -1.59
CA GLU A 145 26.72 12.69 -0.67
C GLU A 145 28.20 12.34 -0.88
N LYS A 146 28.63 12.28 -2.15
CA LYS A 146 30.02 11.95 -2.51
C LYS A 146 30.90 13.19 -2.69
N ASN A 147 30.37 14.39 -2.45
CA ASN A 147 31.07 15.67 -2.61
C ASN A 147 31.71 15.82 -4.00
N ARG A 148 30.98 15.43 -5.06
CA ARG A 148 31.48 15.34 -6.45
C ARG A 148 31.22 16.59 -7.28
N TYR A 149 31.22 17.77 -6.65
CA TYR A 149 30.97 19.05 -7.33
C TYR A 149 32.02 19.40 -8.40
N SER A 150 33.21 18.80 -8.36
CA SER A 150 34.22 18.92 -9.43
C SER A 150 33.68 18.51 -10.80
N LEU A 151 32.78 17.52 -10.85
CA LEU A 151 32.15 17.08 -12.11
C LEU A 151 31.35 18.18 -12.81
N ILE A 152 30.95 19.24 -12.10
CA ILE A 152 30.28 20.43 -12.67
C ILE A 152 31.26 21.60 -12.76
N ASN A 153 32.08 21.79 -11.72
CA ASN A 153 33.01 22.92 -11.65
C ASN A 153 34.07 22.89 -12.76
N ASP A 154 34.45 21.70 -13.22
CA ASP A 154 35.49 21.50 -14.25
C ASP A 154 34.93 21.55 -15.68
N LEU A 155 33.60 21.59 -15.86
CA LEU A 155 32.97 21.73 -17.17
C LEU A 155 33.14 23.14 -17.73
N ASP A 156 33.00 23.30 -19.05
CA ASP A 156 32.84 24.64 -19.63
C ASP A 156 31.48 25.25 -19.24
N ASP A 157 31.31 26.57 -19.43
CA ASP A 157 30.10 27.27 -19.00
C ASP A 157 28.85 26.84 -19.76
N THR A 158 28.98 26.38 -21.00
CA THR A 158 27.86 25.94 -21.82
C THR A 158 27.36 24.58 -21.33
N GLN A 159 28.29 23.63 -21.15
CA GLN A 159 27.99 22.30 -20.62
C GLN A 159 27.46 22.39 -19.18
N ALA A 160 28.15 23.13 -18.31
CA ALA A 160 27.71 23.30 -16.93
C ALA A 160 26.31 23.92 -16.84
N LYS A 161 26.01 24.91 -17.67
CA LYS A 161 24.67 25.51 -17.72
C LYS A 161 23.61 24.49 -18.13
N SER A 162 23.91 23.59 -19.07
CA SER A 162 22.97 22.55 -19.47
C SER A 162 22.75 21.52 -18.36
N VAL A 163 23.82 21.07 -17.71
CA VAL A 163 23.73 20.12 -16.60
C VAL A 163 22.98 20.74 -15.42
N LEU A 164 23.32 21.97 -15.04
CA LEU A 164 22.63 22.71 -13.98
C LEU A 164 21.18 23.03 -14.33
N PHE A 165 20.86 23.22 -15.61
CA PHE A 165 19.47 23.31 -16.04
C PHE A 165 18.77 22.00 -15.73
N PHE A 166 19.24 20.87 -16.27
CA PHE A 166 18.61 19.58 -16.02
C PHE A 166 18.52 19.24 -14.52
N LEU A 167 19.57 19.43 -13.71
CA LEU A 167 19.55 19.07 -12.29
C LEU A 167 18.55 19.86 -11.43
N PHE A 168 18.11 21.02 -11.89
CA PHE A 168 17.19 21.90 -11.18
C PHE A 168 15.89 22.19 -11.95
N ASP A 169 15.73 21.60 -13.12
CA ASP A 169 14.52 21.68 -13.94
C ASP A 169 13.40 20.84 -13.30
N GLY A 170 12.15 21.19 -13.58
CA GLY A 170 11.01 20.49 -13.03
C GLY A 170 9.76 21.37 -12.93
N PRO A 171 8.63 20.80 -12.47
CA PRO A 171 7.39 21.55 -12.30
C PRO A 171 7.54 22.67 -11.26
N HIS A 172 8.40 22.45 -10.26
CA HIS A 172 8.68 23.40 -9.18
C HIS A 172 10.19 23.51 -8.91
N PRO A 173 10.95 24.21 -9.80
CA PRO A 173 12.39 24.40 -9.61
C PRO A 173 12.68 25.04 -8.26
N LYS A 174 13.56 24.42 -7.45
CA LYS A 174 13.94 24.91 -6.12
C LYS A 174 15.42 25.24 -6.05
N TYR A 175 15.74 26.45 -5.60
CA TYR A 175 17.13 26.85 -5.41
C TYR A 175 17.71 26.15 -4.17
N ASP A 176 18.76 25.34 -4.36
CA ASP A 176 19.52 24.72 -3.27
C ASP A 176 20.75 25.57 -2.95
N ALA A 177 20.66 26.36 -1.87
CA ALA A 177 21.72 27.25 -1.43
C ALA A 177 22.99 26.49 -0.99
N ASP A 178 22.83 25.29 -0.41
CA ASP A 178 23.96 24.47 0.04
C ASP A 178 24.70 23.90 -1.16
N PHE A 179 23.98 23.41 -2.17
CA PHE A 179 24.57 22.98 -3.44
C PHE A 179 25.30 24.14 -4.13
N ALA A 180 24.64 25.30 -4.22
CA ALA A 180 25.21 26.49 -4.85
C ALA A 180 26.49 26.98 -4.15
N ALA A 181 26.61 26.78 -2.83
CA ALA A 181 27.80 27.14 -2.07
C ALA A 181 29.03 26.29 -2.40
N GLN A 182 28.85 25.07 -2.94
CA GLN A 182 29.94 24.18 -3.34
C GLN A 182 30.40 24.39 -4.80
N LEU A 183 29.68 25.21 -5.55
CA LEU A 183 30.04 25.59 -6.91
C LEU A 183 31.09 26.71 -6.91
N ASN A 184 31.98 26.68 -7.90
CA ASN A 184 32.90 27.79 -8.13
C ASN A 184 32.12 29.07 -8.53
N PRO A 185 32.71 30.27 -8.40
CA PRO A 185 31.98 31.53 -8.61
C PRO A 185 31.29 31.63 -9.99
N ALA A 186 31.91 31.09 -11.04
CA ALA A 186 31.32 31.09 -12.38
C ALA A 186 30.09 30.18 -12.44
N LYS A 187 30.17 28.94 -11.94
CA LYS A 187 29.04 27.99 -11.97
C LYS A 187 27.91 28.38 -11.03
N LYS A 188 28.23 28.97 -9.87
CA LYS A 188 27.24 29.55 -8.97
C LYS A 188 26.45 30.66 -9.67
N THR A 189 27.13 31.56 -10.37
CA THR A 189 26.48 32.64 -11.15
C THR A 189 25.57 32.06 -12.25
N LEU A 190 26.00 30.97 -12.91
CA LEU A 190 25.15 30.28 -13.89
C LEU A 190 23.88 29.75 -13.26
N LEU A 191 23.97 29.04 -12.13
CA LEU A 191 22.81 28.53 -11.40
C LEU A 191 21.86 29.64 -10.98
N GLU A 192 22.37 30.71 -10.36
CA GLU A 192 21.57 31.89 -9.99
C GLU A 192 20.88 32.51 -11.21
N SER A 193 21.57 32.59 -12.35
CA SER A 193 21.00 33.13 -13.59
C SER A 193 19.86 32.27 -14.15
N LEU A 194 19.93 30.94 -13.99
CA LEU A 194 18.86 30.04 -14.41
C LEU A 194 17.60 30.31 -13.60
N PHE A 195 17.73 30.46 -12.28
CA PHE A 195 16.62 30.83 -11.38
C PHE A 195 16.09 32.25 -11.60
N ALA A 196 16.96 33.18 -12.00
CA ALA A 196 16.57 34.57 -12.25
C ALA A 196 15.90 34.77 -13.63
N SER A 197 16.16 33.94 -14.64
CA SER A 197 15.75 34.22 -16.02
C SER A 197 15.01 33.10 -16.76
N LYS A 198 15.29 31.82 -16.46
CA LYS A 198 14.73 30.67 -17.18
C LYS A 198 13.66 29.95 -16.37
N PHE A 199 13.91 29.70 -15.10
CA PHE A 199 12.91 29.15 -14.17
C PHE A 199 11.92 30.23 -13.67
N SER A 200 12.24 31.51 -13.87
CA SER A 200 11.39 32.66 -13.51
C SER A 200 10.40 33.08 -14.60
N GLN A 201 10.54 32.61 -15.86
CA GLN A 201 9.53 32.82 -16.90
C GLN A 201 8.37 31.85 -16.73
N GLY A 202 7.61 32.08 -15.66
CA GLY A 202 6.44 31.31 -15.27
C GLY A 202 5.72 31.84 -14.02
N TYR A 203 6.29 32.84 -13.33
CA TYR A 203 5.64 33.46 -12.17
C TYR A 203 4.72 34.62 -12.57
N ASN A 204 3.68 34.29 -13.32
CA ASN A 204 2.40 34.99 -13.17
C ASN A 204 1.53 34.08 -12.31
N ALA A 205 0.93 34.64 -11.25
CA ALA A 205 0.02 33.97 -10.32
C ALA A 205 -0.62 32.69 -10.90
N GLN A 206 -0.04 31.51 -10.58
CA GLN A 206 -0.65 30.24 -10.97
C GLN A 206 -2.03 30.21 -10.33
N THR A 207 -3.05 30.24 -11.18
CA THR A 207 -4.41 29.94 -10.75
C THR A 207 -4.48 28.43 -10.71
N TYR A 208 -4.22 27.83 -9.55
CA TYR A 208 -4.41 26.39 -9.36
C TYR A 208 -5.85 26.04 -9.72
N ARG A 209 -6.04 25.06 -10.61
CA ARG A 209 -7.37 24.53 -10.91
C ARG A 209 -7.42 23.08 -10.45
N LEU A 210 -8.53 22.69 -9.85
CA LEU A 210 -8.74 21.31 -9.42
C LEU A 210 -8.58 20.32 -10.60
N SER A 211 -9.03 20.72 -11.80
CA SER A 211 -8.90 19.93 -13.03
C SER A 211 -7.48 19.57 -13.42
N ASP A 212 -6.49 20.31 -12.91
CA ASP A 212 -5.08 20.04 -13.19
C ASP A 212 -4.57 18.81 -12.41
N TYR A 213 -5.36 18.30 -11.46
CA TYR A 213 -5.02 17.17 -10.57
C TYR A 213 -6.01 16.01 -10.69
N GLU A 214 -7.20 16.23 -11.26
CA GLU A 214 -8.21 15.18 -11.43
C GLU A 214 -7.75 14.12 -12.42
N GLY A 215 -7.56 12.89 -11.94
CA GLY A 215 -7.14 11.76 -12.77
C GLY A 215 -5.64 11.72 -13.09
N MET A 216 -4.84 12.61 -12.49
CA MET A 216 -3.38 12.52 -12.57
C MET A 216 -2.86 11.40 -11.66
N GLU A 217 -1.89 10.64 -12.16
CA GLU A 217 -1.11 9.73 -11.33
C GLU A 217 -0.26 10.53 -10.33
N HIS A 218 0.06 9.91 -9.19
CA HIS A 218 0.88 10.49 -8.11
C HIS A 218 0.23 11.57 -7.25
N TYR A 219 -1.08 11.80 -7.38
CA TYR A 219 -1.85 12.68 -6.51
C TYR A 219 -3.08 11.98 -5.93
N THR A 220 -3.27 12.17 -4.62
CA THR A 220 -4.47 11.74 -3.91
C THR A 220 -5.38 12.95 -3.66
N ILE A 221 -6.64 12.82 -4.06
CA ILE A 221 -7.70 13.80 -3.78
C ILE A 221 -8.60 13.27 -2.67
N THR A 222 -8.65 13.99 -1.54
CA THR A 222 -9.53 13.68 -0.40
C THR A 222 -10.73 14.62 -0.39
N ASP A 223 -11.93 14.03 -0.31
CA ASP A 223 -13.20 14.75 -0.20
C ASP A 223 -13.61 14.96 1.24
N ILE A 224 -13.84 16.22 1.63
CA ILE A 224 -13.99 16.60 3.02
C ILE A 224 -14.74 17.92 3.18
N ASP A 225 -15.75 17.99 4.05
CA ASP A 225 -16.46 19.24 4.35
C ASP A 225 -15.69 20.02 5.44
N ILE A 226 -14.80 20.94 5.03
CA ILE A 226 -13.88 21.67 5.92
C ILE A 226 -14.60 22.84 6.59
N ASN A 227 -15.52 23.48 5.87
CA ASN A 227 -16.24 24.66 6.34
C ASN A 227 -17.61 24.35 6.98
N LYS A 228 -18.02 23.07 6.99
CA LYS A 228 -19.27 22.54 7.54
C LYS A 228 -20.51 23.13 6.87
N ASP A 229 -20.43 23.40 5.57
CA ASP A 229 -21.56 23.92 4.78
C ASP A 229 -22.43 22.82 4.15
N GLY A 230 -22.10 21.56 4.40
CA GLY A 230 -22.78 20.38 3.86
C GLY A 230 -22.35 20.01 2.45
N LYS A 231 -21.32 20.65 1.90
CA LYS A 231 -20.68 20.32 0.63
C LYS A 231 -19.24 19.87 0.86
N LEU A 232 -18.77 18.96 0.01
CA LEU A 232 -17.41 18.44 0.12
C LEU A 232 -16.44 19.41 -0.57
N ASP A 233 -15.43 19.84 0.18
CA ASP A 233 -14.22 20.49 -0.31
C ASP A 233 -13.20 19.43 -0.77
N LYS A 234 -12.15 19.87 -1.48
CA LYS A 234 -11.12 18.97 -2.02
C LYS A 234 -9.76 19.33 -1.43
N VAL A 235 -9.09 18.33 -0.86
CA VAL A 235 -7.67 18.42 -0.48
C VAL A 235 -6.87 17.54 -1.42
N VAL A 236 -5.94 18.13 -2.15
CA VAL A 236 -5.04 17.41 -3.06
C VAL A 236 -3.69 17.31 -2.37
N SER A 237 -3.13 16.11 -2.31
CA SER A 237 -1.78 15.86 -1.82
C SER A 237 -1.01 15.02 -2.83
N ALA A 238 0.28 15.27 -2.97
CA ALA A 238 1.18 14.32 -3.61
C ALA A 238 1.13 12.96 -2.86
N ASP A 239 1.27 11.87 -3.61
CA ASP A 239 1.38 10.52 -3.08
C ASP A 239 2.69 10.32 -2.29
N PRO A 240 2.79 9.29 -1.44
CA PRO A 240 4.02 9.01 -0.70
C PRO A 240 5.25 8.98 -1.62
N TYR A 241 6.29 9.73 -1.25
CA TYR A 241 7.54 9.88 -2.00
C TYR A 241 7.44 10.63 -3.34
N GLN A 242 6.26 11.15 -3.71
CA GLN A 242 6.04 11.87 -4.97
C GLN A 242 6.07 13.41 -4.83
N GLY A 243 6.32 13.90 -3.62
CA GLY A 243 6.44 15.32 -3.32
C GLY A 243 5.87 15.68 -1.95
N ASP A 244 6.04 16.93 -1.55
CA ASP A 244 5.53 17.45 -0.29
C ASP A 244 4.34 18.39 -0.45
N GLU A 245 3.67 18.42 -1.61
CA GLU A 245 2.64 19.41 -1.89
C GLU A 245 1.27 19.07 -1.27
N LEU A 246 0.61 20.10 -0.71
CA LEU A 246 -0.79 20.05 -0.27
C LEU A 246 -1.56 21.28 -0.76
N LEU A 247 -2.66 21.05 -1.46
CA LEU A 247 -3.53 22.08 -2.02
C LEU A 247 -4.94 21.93 -1.46
N LEU A 248 -5.59 23.05 -1.19
CA LEU A 248 -6.97 23.11 -0.73
C LEU A 248 -7.83 23.85 -1.75
N PHE A 249 -8.95 23.25 -2.13
CA PHE A 249 -10.00 23.87 -2.92
C PHE A 249 -11.32 23.83 -2.16
N LEU A 250 -11.89 25.00 -1.88
CA LEU A 250 -13.17 25.13 -1.20
C LEU A 250 -14.32 25.17 -2.21
N TYR A 251 -15.43 24.50 -1.91
CA TYR A 251 -16.60 24.53 -2.76
C TYR A 251 -17.39 25.84 -2.56
N GLY A 252 -17.36 26.71 -3.56
CA GLY A 252 -18.02 28.01 -3.57
C GLY A 252 -19.31 28.05 -4.39
N LYS A 253 -19.79 29.28 -4.66
CA LYS A 253 -20.98 29.51 -5.51
C LYS A 253 -20.74 29.14 -6.97
N ASN A 254 -19.49 29.21 -7.44
CA ASN A 254 -19.08 29.00 -8.82
C ASN A 254 -18.32 27.68 -9.03
N GLY A 255 -18.40 26.74 -8.08
CA GLY A 255 -17.61 25.50 -8.07
C GLY A 255 -16.42 25.59 -7.13
N TYR A 256 -15.39 24.76 -7.36
CA TYR A 256 -14.21 24.70 -6.51
C TYR A 256 -13.27 25.90 -6.72
N GLU A 257 -12.93 26.59 -5.63
CA GLU A 257 -12.05 27.75 -5.61
C GLU A 257 -10.79 27.43 -4.80
N PHE A 258 -9.61 27.70 -5.37
CA PHE A 258 -8.33 27.51 -4.68
C PHE A 258 -8.23 28.39 -3.42
N ALA A 259 -7.84 27.80 -2.30
CA ALA A 259 -7.82 28.46 -0.99
C ALA A 259 -6.47 28.40 -0.27
N LEU A 260 -5.65 27.37 -0.50
CA LEU A 260 -4.34 27.21 0.16
C LEU A 260 -3.42 26.33 -0.69
N LYS A 261 -2.15 26.73 -0.82
CA LYS A 261 -1.03 25.84 -1.17
C LYS A 261 -0.08 25.83 0.02
N THR A 262 0.28 24.65 0.47
CA THR A 262 1.24 24.44 1.55
C THR A 262 1.94 23.11 1.35
N ARG A 263 2.69 22.65 2.36
CA ARG A 263 3.26 21.32 2.37
C ARG A 263 2.35 20.33 3.08
N ASN A 264 2.48 19.07 2.71
CA ASN A 264 1.68 17.95 3.16
C ASN A 264 2.25 17.33 4.46
N PHE A 265 3.36 17.89 4.97
CA PHE A 265 4.08 17.48 6.19
C PHE A 265 4.63 16.06 6.15
N SER A 266 4.63 15.42 4.98
CA SER A 266 5.41 14.22 4.77
C SER A 266 6.91 14.54 4.80
N GLU A 267 7.70 13.51 5.09
CA GLU A 267 9.16 13.54 5.07
C GLU A 267 9.65 12.44 4.14
N ASP A 268 10.61 12.77 3.28
CA ASP A 268 11.24 11.80 2.40
C ASP A 268 11.94 10.70 3.23
N GLY A 269 11.61 9.45 2.95
CA GLY A 269 12.06 8.30 3.76
C GLY A 269 11.49 8.22 5.19
N GLY A 270 10.49 9.04 5.54
CA GLY A 270 9.99 9.20 6.90
C GLY A 270 8.46 9.17 7.04
N HIS A 271 7.89 10.20 7.69
CA HIS A 271 6.45 10.34 7.89
C HIS A 271 5.70 10.43 6.55
N GLN A 272 4.70 9.57 6.34
CA GLN A 272 3.81 9.59 5.19
C GLN A 272 2.42 10.05 5.59
N ILE A 273 1.69 10.70 4.69
CA ILE A 273 0.28 11.03 4.94
C ILE A 273 -0.55 9.77 4.93
N THR A 274 -1.34 9.60 5.98
CA THR A 274 -2.26 8.48 6.14
C THR A 274 -3.71 8.90 6.02
N SER A 275 -4.03 10.17 6.34
CA SER A 275 -5.39 10.68 6.30
C SER A 275 -5.44 12.20 6.37
N VAL A 276 -6.52 12.78 5.83
CA VAL A 276 -6.92 14.16 6.05
C VAL A 276 -8.36 14.16 6.57
N ILE A 277 -8.61 14.81 7.71
CA ILE A 277 -9.93 14.79 8.39
C ILE A 277 -10.41 16.19 8.76
N ALA A 278 -11.72 16.41 8.80
CA ALA A 278 -12.30 17.72 9.08
C ALA A 278 -12.17 18.04 10.58
N ASP A 279 -11.95 19.31 10.90
CA ASP A 279 -11.88 19.81 12.27
C ASP A 279 -12.86 20.98 12.46
N GLU A 280 -13.08 21.44 13.69
CA GLU A 280 -14.12 22.44 14.00
C GLU A 280 -14.08 23.71 13.15
N ASN A 281 -12.90 24.15 12.71
CA ASN A 281 -12.70 25.34 11.88
C ASN A 281 -11.57 25.15 10.85
N GLY A 282 -11.45 23.95 10.29
CA GLY A 282 -10.38 23.60 9.36
C GLY A 282 -10.24 22.09 9.18
N PHE A 283 -9.01 21.61 9.15
CA PHE A 283 -8.72 20.20 8.88
C PHE A 283 -7.43 19.76 9.57
N VAL A 284 -7.26 18.45 9.69
CA VAL A 284 -6.08 17.81 10.26
C VAL A 284 -5.43 16.95 9.20
N VAL A 285 -4.13 17.17 8.98
CA VAL A 285 -3.30 16.27 8.16
C VAL A 285 -2.62 15.29 9.11
N ILE A 286 -2.85 13.99 8.91
CA ILE A 286 -2.29 12.93 9.76
C ILE A 286 -1.15 12.27 9.00
N THR A 287 0.06 12.32 9.57
CA THR A 287 1.21 11.61 9.05
C THR A 287 1.69 10.53 10.01
N ALA A 288 2.26 9.44 9.50
CA ALA A 288 2.78 8.34 10.30
C ALA A 288 4.03 7.71 9.67
N PHE A 289 4.90 7.13 10.49
CA PHE A 289 6.00 6.29 10.00
C PHE A 289 5.48 4.91 9.55
N PRO A 290 5.79 4.47 8.32
CA PRO A 290 5.33 3.17 7.81
C PRO A 290 6.09 1.99 8.42
N ASP A 291 7.38 2.15 8.72
CA ASP A 291 8.29 1.00 8.84
C ASP A 291 8.80 0.68 10.26
N ARG A 292 8.77 1.63 11.23
CA ARG A 292 9.33 1.40 12.58
C ARG A 292 8.66 2.23 13.68
N GLY A 293 8.25 1.54 14.75
CA GLY A 293 7.66 2.17 15.93
C GLY A 293 6.26 2.74 15.69
N PHE A 294 5.54 3.10 16.76
CA PHE A 294 4.32 3.89 16.62
C PHE A 294 4.70 5.35 16.78
N PHE A 295 4.68 6.10 15.68
CA PHE A 295 4.84 7.55 15.69
C PHE A 295 3.92 8.19 14.65
N GLU A 296 2.90 8.90 15.13
CA GLU A 296 1.97 9.70 14.32
C GLU A 296 2.08 11.18 14.68
N ALA A 297 1.86 12.04 13.69
CA ALA A 297 1.75 13.48 13.88
C ALA A 297 0.44 13.98 13.25
N HIS A 298 -0.40 14.64 14.06
CA HIS A 298 -1.70 15.16 13.65
C HIS A 298 -1.57 16.69 13.58
N HIS A 299 -1.48 17.23 12.36
CA HIS A 299 -1.22 18.65 12.10
C HIS A 299 -2.54 19.42 11.97
N HIS A 300 -2.94 20.17 13.00
CA HIS A 300 -4.23 20.87 13.05
C HIS A 300 -4.14 22.26 12.38
N ILE A 301 -4.78 22.38 11.23
CA ILE A 301 -4.84 23.60 10.42
C ILE A 301 -6.21 24.24 10.56
N ALA A 302 -6.25 25.54 10.87
CA ALA A 302 -7.50 26.28 11.04
C ALA A 302 -7.48 27.63 10.33
N LEU A 303 -8.63 28.05 9.80
CA LEU A 303 -8.80 29.38 9.24
C LEU A 303 -9.03 30.39 10.38
N LYS A 304 -8.00 31.17 10.72
CA LYS A 304 -8.06 32.20 11.77
C LYS A 304 -7.89 33.59 11.18
N LYS A 305 -8.93 34.41 11.29
CA LYS A 305 -8.95 35.80 10.79
C LYS A 305 -8.58 35.88 9.29
N GLY A 306 -9.12 34.96 8.49
CA GLY A 306 -8.89 34.90 7.04
C GLY A 306 -7.53 34.34 6.62
N ARG A 307 -6.75 33.75 7.54
CA ARG A 307 -5.46 33.13 7.25
C ARG A 307 -5.44 31.69 7.73
N TRP A 308 -4.84 30.81 6.95
CA TRP A 308 -4.67 29.39 7.31
C TRP A 308 -3.49 29.24 8.24
N ILE A 309 -3.74 28.82 9.46
CA ILE A 309 -2.73 28.70 10.51
C ILE A 309 -2.60 27.24 10.90
N LEU A 310 -1.38 26.68 10.84
CA LEU A 310 -1.04 25.45 11.55
C LEU A 310 -0.98 25.79 13.05
N THR A 311 -2.02 25.42 13.77
CA THR A 311 -2.22 25.86 15.16
C THR A 311 -1.35 25.07 16.13
N HIS A 312 -1.35 23.75 16.01
CA HIS A 312 -0.61 22.82 16.84
C HIS A 312 -0.45 21.49 16.10
N THR A 313 0.52 20.70 16.54
CA THR A 313 0.70 19.30 16.12
C THR A 313 0.47 18.42 17.34
N VAL A 314 -0.38 17.40 17.22
CA VAL A 314 -0.49 16.35 18.25
C VAL A 314 0.41 15.20 17.83
N TYR A 315 1.50 15.01 18.55
CA TYR A 315 2.40 13.88 18.36
C TYR A 315 1.95 12.70 19.22
N LYS A 316 1.84 11.51 18.63
CA LYS A 316 1.49 10.27 19.32
C LYS A 316 2.62 9.27 19.15
N THR A 317 3.23 8.83 20.25
CA THR A 317 4.34 7.87 20.22
C THR A 317 4.18 6.77 21.26
N ALA A 318 4.61 5.55 20.95
CA ALA A 318 4.72 4.47 21.93
C ALA A 318 6.20 4.20 22.26
N SER A 319 6.56 4.18 23.54
CA SER A 319 7.87 3.69 23.98
C SER A 319 7.89 2.16 23.94
N GLY A 320 8.91 1.57 23.32
CA GLY A 320 9.05 0.11 23.18
C GLY A 320 9.27 -0.69 24.47
N GLN A 321 9.12 -0.07 25.65
CA GLN A 321 9.33 -0.69 26.96
C GLN A 321 8.06 -0.80 27.83
N GLU A 322 6.92 -0.24 27.42
CA GLU A 322 5.70 -0.26 28.25
C GLU A 322 4.82 -1.48 27.93
N GLN A 323 4.62 -2.35 28.93
CA GLN A 323 3.77 -3.55 28.86
C GLN A 323 2.28 -3.24 28.59
N ASP A 324 1.86 -1.97 28.69
CA ASP A 324 0.45 -1.56 28.67
C ASP A 324 -0.05 -1.01 27.32
N HIS A 325 0.77 -1.06 26.25
CA HIS A 325 0.42 -0.50 24.94
C HIS A 325 -0.05 0.98 25.00
N SER A 326 0.46 1.74 25.98
CA SER A 326 0.19 3.16 26.14
C SER A 326 0.89 3.98 25.06
N ILE A 327 0.17 4.98 24.54
CA ILE A 327 0.70 5.99 23.63
C ILE A 327 0.81 7.31 24.39
N SER A 328 1.99 7.92 24.36
CA SER A 328 2.22 9.27 24.83
C SER A 328 1.69 10.24 23.78
N VAL A 329 0.72 11.06 24.16
CA VAL A 329 0.03 12.05 23.32
C VAL A 329 0.43 13.46 23.77
N CYS A 330 1.15 14.15 22.91
CA CYS A 330 1.77 15.44 23.18
C CYS A 330 1.20 16.51 22.24
N GLN A 331 0.49 17.48 22.78
CA GLN A 331 0.00 18.62 22.01
C GLN A 331 1.06 19.74 21.98
N VAL A 332 1.66 19.98 20.83
CA VAL A 332 2.74 20.96 20.65
C VAL A 332 2.22 22.16 19.85
N PRO A 333 2.15 23.37 20.44
CA PRO A 333 1.78 24.58 19.72
C PRO A 333 2.75 24.90 18.57
N GLN A 334 2.21 25.25 17.40
CA GLN A 334 2.99 25.60 16.20
C GLN A 334 2.84 27.10 15.89
N GLY A 335 1.59 27.56 15.65
CA GLY A 335 1.30 28.98 15.38
C GLY A 335 1.82 29.49 14.04
N ILE A 336 2.00 28.62 13.05
CA ILE A 336 2.64 28.94 11.77
C ILE A 336 1.58 29.37 10.75
N ASP A 337 1.82 30.50 10.06
CA ASP A 337 0.96 30.97 8.97
C ASP A 337 1.33 30.28 7.66
N LEU A 338 0.41 29.48 7.13
CA LEU A 338 0.63 28.69 5.92
C LEU A 338 0.38 29.49 4.64
N GLY A 339 -0.18 30.70 4.73
CA GLY A 339 -0.46 31.56 3.57
C GLY A 339 0.76 32.32 3.03
N ASN A 340 1.87 32.34 3.77
CA ASN A 340 3.11 33.01 3.37
C ASN A 340 4.07 32.01 2.70
N GLY A 341 3.86 31.75 1.40
CA GLY A 341 4.52 30.69 0.63
C GLY A 341 6.04 30.80 0.41
N ASN A 342 6.75 31.65 1.14
CA ASN A 342 8.20 31.90 0.94
C ASN A 342 9.10 31.49 2.12
N ASP A 343 8.55 31.21 3.30
CA ASP A 343 9.35 30.86 4.48
C ASP A 343 9.39 29.34 4.69
N PRO A 344 10.56 28.75 5.00
CA PRO A 344 10.64 27.34 5.36
C PRO A 344 9.79 27.06 6.61
N ILE A 345 8.81 26.17 6.48
CA ILE A 345 7.98 25.71 7.61
C ILE A 345 8.85 24.85 8.53
N LEU A 346 9.34 25.48 9.61
CA LEU A 346 10.05 24.84 10.71
C LEU A 346 9.05 24.41 11.79
N LEU A 347 8.79 23.11 11.88
CA LEU A 347 7.89 22.56 12.90
C LEU A 347 8.60 22.46 14.26
N HIS A 348 7.91 22.84 15.34
CA HIS A 348 8.32 22.44 16.68
C HIS A 348 8.11 20.94 16.83
N GLY A 349 9.20 20.20 17.05
CA GLY A 349 9.18 18.74 17.17
C GLY A 349 8.56 18.23 18.48
N LEU A 350 8.54 16.90 18.61
CA LEU A 350 8.17 16.24 19.86
C LEU A 350 9.12 16.70 21.00
N PRO A 351 8.60 17.06 22.19
CA PRO A 351 9.43 17.43 23.34
C PRO A 351 10.36 16.28 23.77
N ASP A 352 11.42 16.60 24.50
CA ASP A 352 12.32 15.58 25.07
C ASP A 352 11.61 14.69 26.10
N GLU A 353 12.23 13.57 26.50
CA GLU A 353 11.60 12.59 27.39
C GLU A 353 11.22 13.17 28.77
N ASP A 354 12.05 14.06 29.32
CA ASP A 354 11.80 14.67 30.64
C ASP A 354 10.61 15.63 30.60
N GLU A 355 10.48 16.41 29.52
CA GLU A 355 9.37 17.31 29.31
C GLU A 355 8.10 16.54 28.96
N ARG A 356 8.19 15.49 28.12
CA ARG A 356 7.06 14.63 27.75
C ARG A 356 6.33 14.05 28.96
N ASN A 357 7.06 13.56 29.95
CA ASN A 357 6.47 13.02 31.19
C ASN A 357 5.67 14.05 32.00
N ARG A 358 5.87 15.35 31.74
CA ARG A 358 5.17 16.44 32.43
C ARG A 358 3.97 16.99 31.65
N ILE A 359 4.07 17.04 30.32
CA ILE A 359 3.08 17.74 29.47
C ILE A 359 2.25 16.84 28.58
N CYS A 360 2.66 15.58 28.38
CA CYS A 360 1.92 14.63 27.56
C CYS A 360 0.96 13.79 28.39
N THR A 361 -0.09 13.32 27.73
CA THR A 361 -1.08 12.41 28.33
C THR A 361 -0.90 11.02 27.77
N ASN A 362 -1.13 9.98 28.57
CA ASN A 362 -1.09 8.60 28.11
C ASN A 362 -2.49 8.15 27.68
N GLU A 363 -2.65 7.76 26.43
CA GLU A 363 -3.85 7.12 25.90
C GLU A 363 -3.57 5.64 25.62
N LYS A 364 -4.63 4.82 25.49
CA LYS A 364 -4.49 3.45 24.99
C LYS A 364 -4.42 3.48 23.46
N ARG A 365 -3.49 2.73 22.86
CA ARG A 365 -3.37 2.63 21.40
C ARG A 365 -4.68 2.15 20.77
N VAL A 366 -5.07 2.77 19.66
CA VAL A 366 -6.18 2.34 18.81
C VAL A 366 -5.59 1.79 17.51
N THR A 367 -5.82 0.52 17.23
CA THR A 367 -5.51 -0.13 15.95
C THR A 367 -6.54 0.32 14.91
N ARG A 368 -6.12 0.75 13.72
CA ARG A 368 -7.05 1.00 12.61
C ARG A 368 -7.15 -0.24 11.73
N ALA A 369 -8.37 -0.59 11.32
CA ALA A 369 -8.58 -1.60 10.29
C ALA A 369 -8.20 -1.03 8.91
N ASN A 370 -7.67 -1.89 8.05
CA ASN A 370 -7.27 -1.58 6.68
C ASN A 370 -8.13 -2.38 5.70
N ILE A 371 -8.26 -1.91 4.46
CA ILE A 371 -8.93 -2.68 3.41
C ILE A 371 -8.20 -4.01 3.22
N ASP A 372 -8.95 -5.12 3.24
CA ASP A 372 -8.41 -6.44 2.96
C ASP A 372 -8.29 -6.65 1.45
N VAL A 373 -7.21 -6.14 0.89
CA VAL A 373 -6.95 -6.18 -0.56
C VAL A 373 -7.06 -7.60 -1.12
N GLN A 374 -6.59 -8.60 -0.36
CA GLN A 374 -6.63 -9.99 -0.81
C GLN A 374 -8.06 -10.51 -0.90
N SER A 375 -8.88 -10.36 0.15
CA SER A 375 -10.29 -10.77 0.09
C SER A 375 -11.06 -10.02 -0.99
N VAL A 376 -10.78 -8.72 -1.16
CA VAL A 376 -11.40 -7.92 -2.21
C VAL A 376 -11.01 -8.42 -3.60
N GLN A 377 -9.74 -8.77 -3.83
CA GLN A 377 -9.30 -9.36 -5.10
C GLN A 377 -9.99 -10.71 -5.36
N GLU A 378 -10.11 -11.58 -4.36
CA GLU A 378 -10.81 -12.86 -4.47
C GLU A 378 -12.29 -12.66 -4.87
N ILE A 379 -12.99 -11.73 -4.22
CA ILE A 379 -14.39 -11.38 -4.53
C ILE A 379 -14.55 -10.84 -5.96
N LYS A 380 -13.53 -10.13 -6.47
CA LYS A 380 -13.56 -9.52 -7.80
C LYS A 380 -13.06 -10.44 -8.92
N ALA A 381 -12.54 -11.62 -8.60
CA ALA A 381 -11.76 -12.44 -9.54
C ALA A 381 -12.58 -13.01 -10.70
N TYR A 382 -13.89 -13.21 -10.53
CA TYR A 382 -14.73 -13.96 -11.46
C TYR A 382 -15.55 -13.09 -12.43
N VAL A 383 -15.25 -11.79 -12.54
CA VAL A 383 -15.94 -10.89 -13.47
C VAL A 383 -15.02 -10.49 -14.62
N GLU A 384 -15.52 -10.58 -15.86
CA GLU A 384 -14.75 -10.13 -17.03
C GLU A 384 -14.63 -8.60 -17.08
N THR A 385 -15.64 -7.88 -16.59
CA THR A 385 -15.67 -6.42 -16.55
C THR A 385 -15.85 -5.97 -15.10
N PRO A 386 -14.94 -5.13 -14.56
CA PRO A 386 -15.07 -4.64 -13.20
C PRO A 386 -16.38 -3.87 -12.97
N PHE A 387 -17.02 -4.10 -11.83
CA PHE A 387 -18.20 -3.34 -11.42
C PHE A 387 -17.79 -2.03 -10.73
N PRO A 388 -18.64 -0.98 -10.83
CA PRO A 388 -18.33 0.33 -10.29
C PRO A 388 -18.30 0.39 -8.75
N SER A 389 -18.98 -0.51 -8.05
CA SER A 389 -18.96 -0.57 -6.58
C SER A 389 -18.94 -2.00 -6.06
N ILE A 390 -18.54 -2.15 -4.79
CA ILE A 390 -18.54 -3.45 -4.11
C ILE A 390 -19.96 -4.03 -3.96
N TYR A 391 -20.99 -3.19 -3.95
CA TYR A 391 -22.38 -3.65 -3.81
C TYR A 391 -22.84 -4.47 -5.00
N GLU A 392 -22.42 -4.12 -6.23
CA GLU A 392 -22.76 -4.93 -7.40
C GLU A 392 -22.03 -6.28 -7.36
N TYR A 393 -20.79 -6.32 -6.83
CA TYR A 393 -20.10 -7.59 -6.61
C TYR A 393 -20.91 -8.48 -5.65
N TYR A 394 -21.33 -7.97 -4.50
CA TYR A 394 -22.24 -8.66 -3.54
C TYR A 394 -23.68 -8.87 -4.06
N GLN A 395 -23.92 -8.77 -5.36
CA GLN A 395 -25.21 -9.13 -5.98
C GLN A 395 -25.07 -10.20 -7.07
N ILE A 396 -23.84 -10.57 -7.45
CA ILE A 396 -23.55 -11.58 -8.48
C ILE A 396 -23.92 -13.00 -7.99
N GLU A 397 -23.86 -13.25 -6.69
CA GLU A 397 -24.23 -14.55 -6.11
C GLU A 397 -25.70 -14.93 -6.33
N ARG A 398 -26.56 -13.97 -6.67
CA ARG A 398 -27.93 -14.26 -7.17
C ARG A 398 -27.93 -15.16 -8.39
N THR A 399 -26.84 -15.15 -9.14
CA THR A 399 -26.63 -15.97 -10.33
C THR A 399 -25.60 -17.06 -10.11
N GLU A 400 -24.47 -16.77 -9.45
CA GLU A 400 -23.34 -17.70 -9.27
C GLU A 400 -22.69 -17.48 -7.88
N PRO A 401 -23.10 -18.23 -6.84
CA PRO A 401 -22.60 -18.05 -5.48
C PRO A 401 -21.09 -18.14 -5.31
N GLU A 402 -20.44 -18.96 -6.13
CA GLU A 402 -19.00 -19.14 -6.13
C GLU A 402 -18.24 -17.91 -6.67
N ALA A 403 -18.90 -17.02 -7.41
CA ALA A 403 -18.26 -15.88 -8.07
C ALA A 403 -17.80 -14.77 -7.10
N ILE A 404 -18.32 -14.74 -5.87
CA ILE A 404 -17.96 -13.73 -4.85
C ILE A 404 -17.19 -14.34 -3.67
N TRP A 405 -16.72 -15.57 -3.85
CA TRP A 405 -16.13 -16.36 -2.78
C TRP A 405 -14.75 -15.82 -2.40
N SER A 406 -14.54 -15.53 -1.11
CA SER A 406 -13.20 -15.27 -0.58
C SER A 406 -12.69 -16.50 0.17
N ASN A 407 -11.65 -17.12 -0.39
CA ASN A 407 -10.93 -18.22 0.25
C ASN A 407 -10.32 -17.81 1.59
N LYS A 408 -9.88 -16.55 1.71
CA LYS A 408 -9.39 -16.00 2.97
C LYS A 408 -10.49 -15.95 4.03
N MET A 409 -11.67 -15.43 3.68
CA MET A 409 -12.80 -15.30 4.62
C MET A 409 -13.40 -16.66 5.00
N PHE A 410 -13.60 -17.53 4.02
CA PHE A 410 -14.49 -18.68 4.16
C PHE A 410 -13.83 -20.05 3.90
N GLY A 411 -12.54 -20.09 3.54
CA GLY A 411 -11.82 -21.32 3.17
C GLY A 411 -12.10 -21.70 1.71
N ARG A 412 -11.50 -22.77 1.19
CA ARG A 412 -11.78 -23.19 -0.21
C ARG A 412 -13.23 -23.67 -0.35
N CYS A 413 -13.86 -23.32 -1.47
CA CYS A 413 -15.21 -23.79 -1.81
C CYS A 413 -15.28 -25.31 -2.10
N CYS A 414 -14.16 -25.93 -2.51
CA CYS A 414 -14.08 -27.33 -2.92
C CYS A 414 -12.98 -28.09 -2.16
N SER A 415 -13.27 -29.33 -1.76
CA SER A 415 -12.29 -30.20 -1.10
C SER A 415 -11.36 -30.84 -2.14
N GLU A 416 -10.11 -30.41 -2.18
CA GLU A 416 -9.06 -31.01 -3.00
C GLU A 416 -8.19 -31.98 -2.16
N THR A 417 -7.42 -32.83 -2.84
CA THR A 417 -6.56 -33.82 -2.19
C THR A 417 -5.35 -33.21 -1.47
N ASP A 418 -5.07 -31.93 -1.69
CA ASP A 418 -3.88 -31.19 -1.22
C ASP A 418 -4.19 -30.14 -0.14
N MET A 419 -5.35 -30.22 0.51
CA MET A 419 -5.68 -29.30 1.61
C MET A 419 -4.62 -29.36 2.72
N SER A 420 -4.25 -28.18 3.21
CA SER A 420 -3.47 -28.03 4.42
C SER A 420 -4.35 -28.24 5.66
N TYR A 421 -3.74 -28.59 6.79
CA TYR A 421 -4.50 -28.83 8.02
C TYR A 421 -5.25 -27.59 8.51
N ALA A 422 -4.65 -26.41 8.35
CA ALA A 422 -5.25 -25.12 8.68
C ALA A 422 -6.58 -24.88 7.97
N GLU A 423 -6.75 -25.36 6.73
CA GLU A 423 -7.98 -25.19 5.95
C GLU A 423 -9.15 -26.00 6.52
N LEU A 424 -8.90 -26.93 7.44
CA LEU A 424 -9.94 -27.63 8.20
C LEU A 424 -10.34 -26.89 9.48
N LEU A 425 -9.68 -25.78 9.83
CA LEU A 425 -9.94 -25.04 11.06
C LEU A 425 -10.80 -23.81 10.77
N THR A 426 -11.85 -23.63 11.57
CA THR A 426 -12.79 -22.51 11.47
C THR A 426 -13.09 -21.93 12.84
N PHE A 427 -13.48 -20.67 12.88
CA PHE A 427 -14.06 -20.05 14.05
C PHE A 427 -15.51 -20.52 14.24
N ASP A 428 -15.87 -20.73 15.51
CA ASP A 428 -17.24 -20.71 15.97
C ASP A 428 -17.54 -19.28 16.46
N ILE A 429 -18.44 -18.60 15.75
CA ILE A 429 -18.78 -17.20 16.00
C ILE A 429 -20.10 -17.17 16.78
N GLN A 430 -20.05 -16.65 17.99
CA GLN A 430 -21.18 -16.60 18.90
C GLN A 430 -21.49 -15.16 19.28
N ALA A 431 -22.76 -14.77 19.28
CA ALA A 431 -23.19 -13.48 19.76
C ALA A 431 -24.57 -13.62 20.40
N GLN A 432 -24.80 -12.91 21.51
CA GLN A 432 -26.14 -12.81 22.09
C GLN A 432 -26.92 -11.72 21.36
N THR A 433 -28.16 -12.02 20.96
CA THR A 433 -29.07 -11.02 20.40
C THR A 433 -30.48 -11.22 20.93
N SER A 434 -31.15 -10.13 21.22
CA SER A 434 -32.60 -10.11 21.50
C SER A 434 -33.43 -10.17 20.21
N GLN A 435 -32.83 -9.95 19.04
CA GLN A 435 -33.50 -9.94 17.75
C GLN A 435 -33.37 -11.31 17.06
N THR A 436 -34.36 -12.19 17.25
CA THR A 436 -34.34 -13.55 16.68
C THR A 436 -34.39 -13.59 15.15
N GLN A 437 -34.77 -12.49 14.49
CA GLN A 437 -34.79 -12.36 13.04
C GLN A 437 -33.38 -12.20 12.44
N TYR A 438 -32.41 -11.75 13.23
CA TYR A 438 -31.03 -11.49 12.80
C TYR A 438 -30.07 -12.29 13.68
N PRO A 439 -30.08 -13.64 13.59
CA PRO A 439 -29.28 -14.51 14.44
C PRO A 439 -27.78 -14.30 14.22
N ALA A 440 -26.97 -14.69 15.22
CA ALA A 440 -25.51 -14.66 15.15
C ALA A 440 -24.93 -15.45 13.96
N SER A 441 -25.67 -16.44 13.43
CA SER A 441 -25.26 -17.18 12.23
C SER A 441 -25.15 -16.30 10.97
N HIS A 442 -25.74 -15.10 10.97
CA HIS A 442 -25.53 -14.13 9.89
C HIS A 442 -24.12 -13.54 9.88
N LEU A 443 -23.34 -13.63 10.97
CA LEU A 443 -21.92 -13.18 10.99
C LEU A 443 -20.98 -14.10 10.18
N SER A 444 -21.49 -15.15 9.57
CA SER A 444 -20.72 -16.10 8.77
C SER A 444 -21.49 -16.52 7.51
N ASP A 445 -22.33 -15.63 7.00
CA ASP A 445 -23.01 -15.81 5.74
C ASP A 445 -22.00 -15.64 4.58
N GLN A 446 -21.90 -16.65 3.74
CA GLN A 446 -20.91 -16.65 2.67
C GLN A 446 -21.37 -15.81 1.46
N LEU A 447 -22.60 -15.29 1.54
CA LEU A 447 -23.29 -14.57 0.47
C LEU A 447 -23.44 -13.07 0.77
N TYR A 448 -22.98 -12.55 1.90
CA TYR A 448 -23.03 -11.11 2.24
C TYR A 448 -24.45 -10.49 2.19
N TRP A 449 -25.51 -11.31 2.24
CA TRP A 449 -26.91 -10.90 2.04
C TRP A 449 -27.66 -10.63 3.32
N THR A 450 -27.19 -11.26 4.37
CA THR A 450 -27.72 -11.07 5.70
C THR A 450 -26.80 -10.14 6.47
N ALA A 451 -27.30 -9.72 7.62
CA ALA A 451 -26.50 -9.00 8.59
C ALA A 451 -26.96 -9.45 9.97
N PHE A 452 -25.99 -9.45 10.88
CA PHE A 452 -26.27 -9.46 12.29
C PHE A 452 -26.61 -8.03 12.72
N VAL A 453 -27.72 -7.89 13.44
CA VAL A 453 -28.32 -6.60 13.78
C VAL A 453 -28.47 -6.48 15.30
N PHE A 454 -28.12 -5.30 15.81
CA PHE A 454 -28.27 -4.91 17.21
C PHE A 454 -28.50 -3.39 17.31
N THR A 455 -28.63 -2.83 18.50
CA THR A 455 -28.84 -1.38 18.69
C THR A 455 -27.70 -0.76 19.48
N GLU A 456 -27.43 0.53 19.29
CA GLU A 456 -26.35 1.25 19.99
C GLU A 456 -26.46 1.18 21.52
N ASN A 457 -27.69 1.08 22.06
CA ASN A 457 -27.96 1.04 23.50
C ASN A 457 -27.77 -0.36 24.12
N SER A 458 -27.59 -1.39 23.30
CA SER A 458 -27.42 -2.77 23.75
C SER A 458 -26.42 -3.51 22.84
N PRO A 459 -25.16 -3.06 22.78
CA PRO A 459 -24.16 -3.69 21.95
C PRO A 459 -23.85 -5.12 22.44
N PRO A 460 -23.77 -6.09 21.53
CA PRO A 460 -23.50 -7.49 21.89
C PRO A 460 -22.00 -7.73 22.06
N GLU A 461 -21.66 -8.69 22.91
CA GLU A 461 -20.33 -9.30 22.92
C GLU A 461 -20.29 -10.40 21.84
N ILE A 462 -19.43 -10.23 20.83
CA ILE A 462 -19.21 -11.22 19.76
C ILE A 462 -17.98 -12.04 20.12
N LYS A 463 -18.14 -13.35 20.29
CA LYS A 463 -17.08 -14.29 20.67
C LYS A 463 -16.62 -15.11 19.48
N LEU A 464 -15.31 -15.23 19.33
CA LEU A 464 -14.62 -16.06 18.36
C LEU A 464 -13.89 -17.15 19.14
N LEU A 465 -14.27 -18.40 18.89
CA LEU A 465 -13.65 -19.58 19.46
C LEU A 465 -13.21 -20.52 18.34
N LEU A 466 -12.27 -21.43 18.59
CA LEU A 466 -12.05 -22.51 17.64
C LEU A 466 -13.28 -23.44 17.61
N LYS A 467 -13.86 -23.66 16.42
CA LYS A 467 -14.96 -24.61 16.24
C LYS A 467 -14.48 -26.03 16.46
N ARG A 468 -14.96 -26.70 17.51
CA ARG A 468 -14.50 -28.05 17.91
C ARG A 468 -15.23 -29.17 17.20
N ASP A 469 -16.52 -29.02 17.00
CA ASP A 469 -17.33 -29.94 16.20
C ASP A 469 -17.32 -29.49 14.75
N ASN A 470 -16.38 -30.03 13.99
CA ASN A 470 -16.21 -29.73 12.57
C ASN A 470 -16.28 -31.02 11.75
N ALA A 471 -17.42 -31.22 11.09
CA ALA A 471 -17.68 -32.39 10.26
C ALA A 471 -16.66 -32.55 9.12
N LEU A 472 -16.16 -31.45 8.54
CA LEU A 472 -15.16 -31.48 7.48
C LEU A 472 -13.81 -31.97 8.04
N HIS A 473 -13.40 -31.44 9.19
CA HIS A 473 -12.19 -31.93 9.85
C HIS A 473 -12.26 -33.43 10.15
N LYS A 474 -13.39 -33.88 10.71
CA LYS A 474 -13.63 -35.28 11.03
C LYS A 474 -13.69 -36.17 9.78
N SER A 475 -14.26 -35.70 8.68
CA SER A 475 -14.32 -36.49 7.43
C SER A 475 -12.95 -36.69 6.79
N HIS A 476 -12.05 -35.71 6.90
CA HIS A 476 -10.71 -35.78 6.33
C HIS A 476 -9.70 -36.51 7.23
N THR A 477 -9.73 -36.26 8.55
CA THR A 477 -8.75 -36.81 9.49
C THR A 477 -9.22 -38.09 10.20
N GLN A 478 -10.54 -38.36 10.21
CA GLN A 478 -11.20 -39.37 11.06
C GLN A 478 -11.08 -39.14 12.57
N LEU A 479 -10.61 -37.97 12.98
CA LEU A 479 -10.42 -37.58 14.38
C LEU A 479 -11.20 -36.29 14.65
N ASP A 480 -11.60 -36.09 15.90
CA ASP A 480 -12.11 -34.80 16.35
C ASP A 480 -10.93 -33.83 16.59
N ILE A 481 -11.16 -32.52 16.46
CA ILE A 481 -10.12 -31.50 16.61
C ILE A 481 -9.39 -31.62 17.96
N ASP A 482 -10.12 -31.94 19.02
CA ASP A 482 -9.55 -32.11 20.37
C ASP A 482 -8.62 -33.31 20.53
N GLN A 483 -8.71 -34.30 19.64
CA GLN A 483 -7.81 -35.45 19.63
C GLN A 483 -6.49 -35.14 18.90
N VAL A 484 -6.46 -34.09 18.09
CA VAL A 484 -5.31 -33.72 17.26
C VAL A 484 -4.54 -32.54 17.86
N LEU A 485 -5.24 -31.42 18.09
CA LEU A 485 -4.63 -30.17 18.53
C LEU A 485 -4.27 -30.20 20.02
N GLN A 486 -3.05 -29.76 20.33
CA GLN A 486 -2.61 -29.55 21.71
C GLN A 486 -3.10 -28.19 22.23
N PRO A 487 -3.31 -28.04 23.55
CA PRO A 487 -3.78 -26.79 24.15
C PRO A 487 -2.91 -25.57 23.81
N ASN A 488 -1.59 -25.76 23.71
CA ASN A 488 -0.60 -24.71 23.48
C ASN A 488 -0.20 -24.55 22.00
N ASP A 489 -0.90 -25.19 21.07
CA ASP A 489 -0.62 -24.98 19.66
C ASP A 489 -1.01 -23.56 19.25
N THR A 490 -0.03 -22.86 18.68
CA THR A 490 -0.23 -21.55 18.06
C THR A 490 -1.06 -21.73 16.79
N LEU A 491 -2.30 -21.24 16.82
CA LEU A 491 -3.19 -21.24 15.67
C LEU A 491 -3.04 -19.96 14.87
N LEU A 492 -2.89 -18.81 15.54
CA LEU A 492 -2.62 -17.51 14.92
C LEU A 492 -1.56 -16.76 15.73
N TYR A 493 -0.60 -16.16 15.03
CA TYR A 493 0.30 -15.15 15.57
C TYR A 493 0.95 -14.34 14.42
N PRO A 494 0.82 -12.99 14.39
CA PRO A 494 -0.12 -12.21 15.20
C PRO A 494 -1.58 -12.61 14.90
N PHE A 495 -2.50 -12.32 15.82
CA PHE A 495 -3.93 -12.49 15.58
C PHE A 495 -4.38 -11.58 14.45
N LYS A 496 -5.10 -12.12 13.47
CA LYS A 496 -5.64 -11.39 12.33
C LYS A 496 -7.10 -11.75 12.13
N LEU A 497 -7.92 -10.77 11.76
CA LEU A 497 -9.32 -10.97 11.48
C LEU A 497 -9.79 -10.02 10.38
N SER A 498 -10.61 -10.54 9.49
CA SER A 498 -11.31 -9.76 8.45
C SER A 498 -12.83 -9.76 8.70
N LEU A 499 -13.49 -8.67 8.34
CA LEU A 499 -14.93 -8.49 8.49
C LEU A 499 -15.51 -7.52 7.45
N VAL A 500 -16.84 -7.56 7.30
CA VAL A 500 -17.64 -6.59 6.53
C VAL A 500 -18.55 -5.83 7.48
N ASN A 501 -18.26 -4.54 7.65
CA ASN A 501 -18.98 -3.65 8.57
C ASN A 501 -20.23 -3.08 7.89
N GLY A 502 -21.34 -2.94 8.64
CA GLY A 502 -22.61 -2.47 8.09
C GLY A 502 -23.40 -3.54 7.33
N TYR A 503 -24.59 -3.17 6.84
CA TYR A 503 -25.43 -4.06 6.04
C TYR A 503 -25.12 -3.93 4.54
N ALA A 504 -24.11 -4.68 4.09
CA ALA A 504 -23.45 -4.51 2.80
C ALA A 504 -24.24 -5.02 1.57
N LYS A 505 -25.46 -5.52 1.74
CA LYS A 505 -26.32 -6.02 0.64
C LYS A 505 -26.56 -4.99 -0.47
N SER A 506 -26.60 -3.70 -0.14
CA SER A 506 -26.81 -2.60 -1.08
C SER A 506 -26.36 -1.28 -0.48
N HIS A 507 -26.08 -0.28 -1.32
CA HIS A 507 -25.80 1.09 -0.87
C HIS A 507 -26.91 1.63 0.05
N LYS A 508 -28.18 1.35 -0.28
CA LYS A 508 -29.33 1.78 0.51
C LYS A 508 -29.28 1.17 1.91
N THR A 509 -29.21 -0.15 2.02
CA THR A 509 -29.18 -0.83 3.33
C THR A 509 -27.94 -0.45 4.15
N TYR A 510 -26.81 -0.24 3.49
CA TYR A 510 -25.59 0.18 4.15
C TYR A 510 -25.73 1.58 4.78
N THR A 511 -26.31 2.53 4.06
CA THR A 511 -26.46 3.93 4.52
C THR A 511 -27.59 4.12 5.52
N GLU A 512 -28.70 3.40 5.36
CA GLU A 512 -29.88 3.51 6.22
C GLU A 512 -29.66 2.99 7.65
N ASN A 513 -28.79 2.01 7.85
CA ASN A 513 -28.49 1.41 9.15
C ASN A 513 -27.16 1.91 9.71
N GLY A 514 -26.98 1.91 11.02
CA GLY A 514 -25.72 2.15 11.69
C GLY A 514 -24.62 1.12 11.38
N ARG A 515 -23.37 1.51 11.62
CA ARG A 515 -22.17 0.66 11.49
C ARG A 515 -21.30 0.81 12.72
N VAL A 516 -20.48 -0.20 13.01
CA VAL A 516 -19.55 -0.11 14.14
C VAL A 516 -18.39 0.82 13.78
N LYS A 517 -18.07 1.75 14.67
CA LYS A 517 -16.94 2.66 14.55
C LYS A 517 -15.75 2.18 15.37
N LEU A 518 -15.94 1.88 16.65
CA LEU A 518 -14.89 1.34 17.52
C LEU A 518 -15.32 -0.01 18.13
N LEU A 519 -14.38 -0.94 18.16
CA LEU A 519 -14.44 -2.22 18.88
C LEU A 519 -13.41 -2.20 20.01
N GLU A 520 -13.75 -2.78 21.16
CA GLU A 520 -12.76 -3.28 22.12
C GLU A 520 -12.55 -4.78 21.90
N VAL A 521 -11.29 -5.21 21.91
CA VAL A 521 -10.91 -6.60 21.70
C VAL A 521 -10.32 -7.16 22.99
N PHE A 522 -10.82 -8.31 23.41
CA PHE A 522 -10.38 -9.02 24.60
C PHE A 522 -9.91 -10.43 24.22
N LEU A 523 -8.86 -10.91 24.87
CA LEU A 523 -8.40 -12.30 24.81
C LEU A 523 -8.62 -12.91 26.20
N ASN A 524 -9.46 -13.94 26.29
CA ASN A 524 -9.79 -14.60 27.57
C ASN A 524 -10.27 -13.64 28.67
N GLY A 525 -10.97 -12.57 28.29
CA GLY A 525 -11.46 -11.52 29.19
C GLY A 525 -10.44 -10.42 29.51
N GLU A 526 -9.19 -10.54 29.08
CA GLU A 526 -8.18 -9.50 29.23
C GLU A 526 -8.20 -8.55 28.04
N TYR A 527 -8.31 -7.25 28.32
CA TYR A 527 -8.31 -6.20 27.29
C TYR A 527 -7.00 -6.23 26.49
N GLN A 528 -7.11 -6.23 25.17
CA GLN A 528 -5.97 -6.23 24.25
C GLN A 528 -5.80 -4.88 23.56
N SER A 529 -6.83 -4.41 22.85
CA SER A 529 -6.75 -3.16 22.07
C SER A 529 -8.14 -2.63 21.72
N ARG A 530 -8.17 -1.38 21.24
CA ARG A 530 -9.30 -0.81 20.52
C ARG A 530 -9.05 -0.89 19.03
N VAL A 531 -10.06 -1.25 18.25
CA VAL A 531 -9.99 -1.27 16.79
C VAL A 531 -10.96 -0.25 16.21
N HIS A 532 -10.45 0.67 15.40
CA HIS A 532 -11.25 1.61 14.62
C HIS A 532 -11.55 1.01 13.25
N LEU A 533 -12.83 0.77 12.99
CA LEU A 533 -13.33 0.29 11.71
C LEU A 533 -13.62 1.48 10.78
N GLN A 534 -13.30 1.28 9.51
CA GLN A 534 -13.61 2.24 8.47
C GLN A 534 -15.12 2.22 8.18
N ASP A 535 -15.67 3.39 7.85
CA ASP A 535 -17.04 3.54 7.33
C ASP A 535 -17.09 3.17 5.84
N THR A 536 -16.87 1.88 5.57
CA THR A 536 -16.90 1.31 4.23
C THR A 536 -17.57 -0.07 4.23
N PRO A 537 -18.35 -0.42 3.18
CA PRO A 537 -18.89 -1.75 2.97
C PRO A 537 -17.84 -2.77 2.50
N VAL A 538 -16.61 -2.33 2.21
CA VAL A 538 -15.54 -3.18 1.70
C VAL A 538 -14.97 -4.03 2.84
N VAL A 539 -14.56 -5.27 2.52
CA VAL A 539 -13.88 -6.15 3.48
C VAL A 539 -12.68 -5.42 4.08
N GLN A 540 -12.62 -5.37 5.40
CA GLN A 540 -11.55 -4.75 6.15
C GLN A 540 -10.94 -5.75 7.12
N SER A 541 -9.66 -5.60 7.41
CA SER A 541 -8.89 -6.48 8.28
C SER A 541 -8.10 -5.69 9.31
N PHE A 542 -7.88 -6.30 10.46
CA PHE A 542 -6.98 -5.77 11.49
C PHE A 542 -6.14 -6.90 12.08
N GLY A 543 -4.96 -6.53 12.61
CA GLY A 543 -4.05 -7.44 13.29
C GLY A 543 -3.70 -6.95 14.69
N LEU A 544 -3.57 -7.87 15.64
CA LEU A 544 -3.19 -7.60 17.02
C LEU A 544 -2.06 -8.54 17.44
N ASP A 545 -1.12 -8.03 18.22
CA ASP A 545 0.10 -8.74 18.62
C ASP A 545 -0.15 -9.65 19.83
N PHE A 546 -1.05 -10.62 19.67
CA PHE A 546 -1.23 -11.71 20.63
C PHE A 546 -1.38 -13.04 19.91
N MET A 547 -1.06 -14.10 20.64
CA MET A 547 -1.20 -15.49 20.18
C MET A 547 -2.62 -15.97 20.43
N PHE A 548 -3.23 -16.62 19.43
CA PHE A 548 -4.48 -17.36 19.58
C PHE A 548 -4.20 -18.87 19.54
N THR A 549 -4.66 -19.57 20.56
CA THR A 549 -4.50 -21.01 20.75
C THR A 549 -5.85 -21.71 20.79
N LYS A 550 -5.79 -23.04 20.90
CA LYS A 550 -6.95 -23.93 20.88
C LYS A 550 -8.07 -23.49 21.85
N ASN A 551 -7.72 -23.14 23.09
CA ASN A 551 -8.69 -22.90 24.17
C ASN A 551 -9.05 -21.43 24.36
N ASP A 552 -8.50 -20.53 23.54
CA ASP A 552 -8.71 -19.11 23.71
C ASP A 552 -10.08 -18.67 23.20
N VAL A 553 -10.57 -17.59 23.81
CA VAL A 553 -11.77 -16.87 23.40
C VAL A 553 -11.41 -15.44 23.10
N VAL A 554 -11.59 -15.01 21.85
CA VAL A 554 -11.47 -13.60 21.48
C VAL A 554 -12.85 -12.98 21.51
N SER A 555 -13.01 -11.88 22.22
CA SER A 555 -14.29 -11.15 22.32
C SER A 555 -14.16 -9.78 21.67
N LEU A 556 -15.10 -9.45 20.79
CA LEU A 556 -15.24 -8.16 20.14
C LEU A 556 -16.45 -7.45 20.74
N VAL A 557 -16.23 -6.27 21.29
CA VAL A 557 -17.28 -5.47 21.94
C VAL A 557 -17.40 -4.13 21.21
N PRO A 558 -18.48 -3.88 20.45
CA PRO A 558 -18.76 -2.58 19.86
C PRO A 558 -18.99 -1.52 20.93
N ILE A 559 -18.27 -0.40 20.84
CA ILE A 559 -18.33 0.69 21.83
C ILE A 559 -18.67 2.07 21.24
N SER A 560 -18.60 2.24 19.92
CA SER A 560 -19.09 3.43 19.23
C SER A 560 -19.51 3.14 17.79
N PHE A 561 -20.31 4.03 17.20
CA PHE A 561 -21.05 3.76 15.97
C PHE A 561 -21.03 4.95 15.00
N TYR A 562 -21.16 4.64 13.71
CA TYR A 562 -21.53 5.59 12.67
C TYR A 562 -23.06 5.57 12.53
N THR A 563 -23.70 6.73 12.64
CA THR A 563 -25.17 6.85 12.68
C THR A 563 -25.83 6.54 11.34
N GLY A 564 -26.82 5.64 11.33
CA GLY A 564 -27.65 5.34 10.16
C GLY A 564 -28.50 6.54 9.74
N SER A 565 -28.81 6.67 8.44
CA SER A 565 -29.65 7.78 7.98
C SER A 565 -31.13 7.61 8.34
N THR A 566 -31.57 6.38 8.64
CA THR A 566 -32.99 6.05 8.82
C THR A 566 -33.26 5.21 10.07
N PHE A 567 -32.46 4.16 10.30
CA PHE A 567 -32.65 3.20 11.39
C PHE A 567 -31.57 3.36 12.46
N ASP A 568 -31.94 3.05 13.71
CA ASP A 568 -31.04 2.95 14.87
C ASP A 568 -30.37 1.56 15.00
N ASP A 569 -30.73 0.65 14.11
CA ASP A 569 -30.11 -0.65 13.93
C ASP A 569 -28.65 -0.49 13.52
N VAL A 570 -27.74 -1.23 14.15
CA VAL A 570 -26.32 -1.34 13.82
C VAL A 570 -26.06 -2.72 13.24
N CYS A 571 -25.37 -2.76 12.11
CA CYS A 571 -25.18 -3.98 11.33
C CYS A 571 -23.71 -4.39 11.21
N ILE A 572 -23.47 -5.70 11.21
CA ILE A 572 -22.24 -6.33 10.70
C ILE A 572 -22.71 -7.41 9.73
N SER A 573 -22.28 -7.32 8.47
CA SER A 573 -22.62 -8.34 7.47
C SER A 573 -21.84 -9.61 7.75
N GLU A 574 -20.51 -9.56 7.81
CA GLU A 574 -19.70 -10.78 7.91
C GLU A 574 -18.50 -10.66 8.82
N ILE A 575 -18.08 -11.80 9.37
CA ILE A 575 -16.79 -12.00 10.02
C ILE A 575 -16.15 -13.25 9.41
N GLN A 576 -14.85 -13.17 9.14
CA GLN A 576 -14.05 -14.29 8.67
C GLN A 576 -14.26 -15.53 9.54
N SER A 577 -14.68 -16.64 8.92
CA SER A 577 -14.90 -17.91 9.59
C SER A 577 -13.74 -18.89 9.43
N SER A 578 -12.93 -18.76 8.38
CA SER A 578 -11.83 -19.70 8.09
C SER A 578 -10.51 -19.26 8.70
N LEU A 579 -9.71 -20.21 9.22
CA LEU A 579 -8.34 -19.95 9.62
C LEU A 579 -7.34 -20.22 8.48
N GLY A 580 -7.75 -20.88 7.39
CA GLY A 580 -6.84 -21.49 6.40
C GLY A 580 -5.65 -20.63 5.98
N GLN A 581 -5.91 -19.45 5.41
CA GLN A 581 -4.84 -18.57 4.91
C GLN A 581 -4.20 -17.68 6.00
N ILE A 582 -4.83 -17.54 7.16
CA ILE A 582 -4.32 -16.68 8.25
C ILE A 582 -3.62 -17.47 9.36
N ALA A 583 -3.72 -18.81 9.32
CA ALA A 583 -3.14 -19.71 10.28
C ALA A 583 -1.62 -19.56 10.37
N HIS A 584 -1.10 -19.72 11.58
CA HIS A 584 0.33 -19.76 11.79
C HIS A 584 0.93 -20.98 11.07
N HIS A 585 2.03 -20.78 10.33
CA HIS A 585 2.60 -21.80 9.45
C HIS A 585 2.98 -23.10 10.19
N SER A 586 3.27 -23.02 11.49
CA SER A 586 3.63 -24.18 12.31
C SER A 586 2.53 -25.24 12.36
N ILE A 587 1.26 -24.85 12.21
CA ILE A 587 0.16 -25.82 12.30
C ILE A 587 0.18 -26.80 11.12
N ASN A 588 0.50 -26.30 9.93
CA ASN A 588 0.60 -27.11 8.71
C ASN A 588 1.90 -27.92 8.67
N GLN A 589 2.96 -27.46 9.34
CA GLN A 589 4.19 -28.23 9.51
C GLN A 589 4.02 -29.37 10.51
N LYS A 590 3.23 -29.16 11.56
CA LYS A 590 3.02 -30.12 12.63
C LYS A 590 1.98 -31.19 12.28
N TYR A 591 0.96 -30.84 11.51
CA TYR A 591 -0.16 -31.72 11.21
C TYR A 591 -0.37 -31.88 9.71
N VAL A 592 -0.22 -33.12 9.23
CA VAL A 592 -0.48 -33.51 7.83
C VAL A 592 -1.75 -34.36 7.80
N ILE A 593 -2.75 -33.94 7.02
CA ILE A 593 -4.08 -34.59 6.96
C ILE A 593 -3.95 -36.08 6.63
N GLN A 594 -3.13 -36.44 5.63
CA GLN A 594 -2.96 -37.81 5.20
C GLN A 594 -2.39 -38.70 6.31
N GLU A 595 -1.38 -38.22 7.04
CA GLU A 595 -0.76 -38.97 8.14
C GLU A 595 -1.76 -39.22 9.29
N LEU A 596 -2.58 -38.22 9.62
CA LEU A 596 -3.64 -38.35 10.63
C LEU A 596 -4.70 -39.39 10.22
N SER A 597 -5.11 -39.36 8.95
CA SER A 597 -6.08 -40.30 8.40
C SER A 597 -5.53 -41.74 8.40
N GLU A 598 -4.27 -41.92 7.98
CA GLU A 598 -3.60 -43.23 7.97
C GLU A 598 -3.38 -43.81 9.37
N LYS A 599 -2.98 -42.97 10.34
CA LYS A 599 -2.83 -43.37 11.74
C LYS A 599 -4.12 -43.95 12.31
N THR A 600 -5.25 -43.32 12.01
CA THR A 600 -6.58 -43.78 12.46
C THR A 600 -6.99 -45.10 11.80
N LYS A 601 -6.68 -45.28 10.51
CA LYS A 601 -6.94 -46.55 9.80
C LYS A 601 -6.14 -47.71 10.38
N LYS A 602 -4.88 -47.48 10.79
CA LYS A 602 -4.04 -48.52 11.43
C LYS A 602 -4.62 -48.98 12.76
N ILE A 603 -5.01 -48.04 13.63
CA ILE A 603 -5.62 -48.34 14.93
C ILE A 603 -6.89 -49.20 14.76
N LYS A 604 -7.77 -48.83 13.83
CA LYS A 604 -9.01 -49.58 13.54
C LYS A 604 -8.81 -50.98 12.94
N ASN A 605 -7.62 -51.30 12.44
CA ASN A 605 -7.29 -52.62 11.90
C ASN A 605 -6.58 -53.51 12.94
N GLU A 606 -6.16 -52.94 14.07
CA GLU A 606 -5.51 -53.64 15.19
C GLU A 606 -6.49 -53.98 16.32
N ASP A 607 -7.64 -53.28 16.39
CA ASP A 607 -8.83 -53.61 17.19
C ASP A 607 -9.80 -54.51 16.40
#